data_AF-A0A1A0KY83-F1
#
_entry.id   AF-A0A1A0KY83-F1
#
_cell.length_a   1.000
_cell.length_b   1.000
_cell.length_c   1.000
_cell.angle_alpha   90.00
_cell.angle_beta   90.00
_cell.angle_gamma   90.00
#
_symmetry.space_group_name_H-M   'P 1'
#
loop_
_entity.id
_entity.type
_entity.pdbx_description
1 polymer ?
#
loop_
_entity_poly.entity_id
_entity_poly.type
_entity_poly.pdbx_seq_one_letter_code
_entity_poly.pdbx_strand_id
1 'polypeptide(L)' 'MDSSATAKTATEYVIRQLEHAGTAHRDDFDVPALVANLHSLVEGWDFRQLNRAMFWSLAASYLRT' A
#
# COMPACT_ATOMS: atom_id res chain seq x y z
N MET A 1 11.56 -16.31 13.46
CA MET A 1 10.46 -15.57 12.83
C MET A 1 10.93 -15.28 11.42
N ASP A 2 10.36 -15.95 10.42
CA ASP A 2 10.65 -15.64 9.03
C ASP A 2 9.96 -14.31 8.72
N SER A 3 10.67 -13.22 9.02
CA SER A 3 10.18 -11.84 8.92
C SER A 3 10.41 -11.28 7.51
N SER A 4 10.52 -12.13 6.49
CA SER A 4 10.63 -11.64 5.11
C SER A 4 9.26 -11.11 4.69
N ALA A 5 9.15 -9.79 4.54
CA ALA A 5 7.99 -9.22 3.91
C ALA A 5 7.88 -9.78 2.48
N THR A 6 6.69 -10.22 2.10
CA THR A 6 6.38 -10.75 0.78
C THR A 6 5.35 -9.86 0.09
N ALA A 7 5.22 -10.01 -1.23
CA ALA A 7 4.18 -9.33 -2.02
C ALA A 7 2.78 -9.52 -1.41
N LYS A 8 2.45 -10.74 -0.95
CA LYS A 8 1.15 -11.02 -0.32
C LYS A 8 0.95 -10.20 0.96
N THR A 9 1.91 -10.25 1.88
CA THR A 9 1.81 -9.51 3.14
C THR A 9 1.84 -7.99 2.95
N ALA A 10 2.54 -7.52 1.91
CA ALA A 10 2.59 -6.10 1.54
C ALA A 10 1.23 -5.62 1.00
N THR A 11 0.60 -6.40 0.12
CA THR A 11 -0.75 -6.13 -0.39
C THR A 11 -1.78 -6.11 0.74
N GLU A 12 -1.73 -7.09 1.65
CA GLU A 12 -2.61 -7.13 2.83
C GLU A 12 -2.41 -5.90 3.73
N TYR A 13 -1.18 -5.41 3.87
CA TYR A 13 -0.88 -4.18 4.60
C TYR A 13 -1.52 -2.96 3.93
N VAL A 14 -1.35 -2.79 2.61
CA VAL A 14 -1.95 -1.67 1.86
C VAL A 14 -3.46 -1.67 2.02
N ILE A 15 -4.12 -2.81 1.81
CA ILE A 15 -5.57 -2.96 1.95
C ILE A 15 -6.02 -2.54 3.37
N ARG A 16 -5.36 -3.03 4.42
CA ARG A 16 -5.69 -2.62 5.79
C ARG A 16 -5.53 -1.13 6.01
N GLN A 17 -4.47 -0.50 5.48
CA GLN A 17 -4.30 0.95 5.63
C GLN A 17 -5.41 1.74 4.95
N LEU A 18 -5.83 1.32 3.74
CA LEU A 18 -6.93 1.93 2.99
C LEU A 18 -8.25 1.80 3.76
N GLU A 19 -8.60 0.59 4.18
CA GLU A 19 -9.87 0.31 4.88
C GLU A 19 -9.91 0.94 6.29
N HIS A 20 -8.77 1.07 6.99
CA HIS A 20 -8.70 1.74 8.29
C HIS A 20 -8.89 3.26 8.23
N ALA A 21 -8.72 3.91 7.07
CA ALA A 21 -8.96 5.35 6.95
C ALA A 21 -10.44 5.73 7.05
N GLY A 22 -11.35 4.76 6.92
CA GLY A 22 -12.78 4.90 7.23
C GLY A 22 -13.62 5.60 6.16
N THR A 23 -13.01 6.23 5.14
CA THR A 23 -13.73 6.95 4.08
C THR A 23 -13.65 6.32 2.70
N ALA A 24 -12.77 5.34 2.49
CA ALA A 24 -12.60 4.68 1.19
C ALA A 24 -12.37 3.17 1.38
N HIS A 25 -12.93 2.38 0.47
CA HIS A 25 -12.74 0.94 0.39
C HIS A 25 -11.57 0.62 -0.54
N ARG A 26 -10.93 -0.55 -0.38
CA ARG A 26 -9.85 -0.98 -1.28
C ARG A 26 -10.24 -0.96 -2.77
N ASP A 27 -11.54 -1.13 -3.06
CA ASP A 27 -12.07 -1.19 -4.42
C ASP A 27 -12.14 0.20 -5.08
N ASP A 28 -12.01 1.27 -4.30
CA ASP A 28 -11.88 2.65 -4.79
C ASP A 28 -10.48 2.94 -5.35
N PHE A 29 -9.53 2.00 -5.21
CA PHE A 29 -8.13 2.18 -5.59
C PHE A 29 -7.67 1.11 -6.60
N ASP A 30 -6.67 1.47 -7.41
CA ASP A 30 -5.85 0.50 -8.13
C ASP A 30 -4.76 -0.08 -7.22
N VAL A 31 -5.18 -0.96 -6.31
CA VAL A 31 -4.29 -1.61 -5.32
C VAL A 31 -3.09 -2.33 -5.96
N PRO A 32 -3.25 -3.13 -7.04
CA PRO A 32 -2.10 -3.74 -7.71
C PRO A 32 -1.05 -2.74 -8.19
N ALA A 33 -1.48 -1.65 -8.84
CA ALA A 33 -0.56 -0.64 -9.34
C ALA A 33 0.11 0.16 -8.22
N LEU A 34 -0.64 0.48 -7.15
CA LEU A 34 -0.10 1.11 -5.94
C LEU A 34 0.96 0.23 -5.28
N VAL A 35 0.68 -1.06 -5.07
CA VAL A 35 1.63 -2.02 -4.46
C VAL A 35 2.91 -2.14 -5.30
N ALA A 36 2.79 -2.19 -6.63
CA ALA A 36 3.95 -2.25 -7.52
C ALA A 36 4.83 -0.99 -7.44
N ASN A 37 4.22 0.20 -7.34
CA ASN A 37 4.95 1.45 -7.16
C ASN A 37 5.66 1.49 -5.80
N LEU A 38 4.94 1.18 -4.72
CA LEU A 38 5.53 1.12 -3.37
C LEU A 38 6.70 0.13 -3.31
N HIS A 39 6.57 -1.04 -3.94
CA HIS A 39 7.64 -2.03 -4.04
C HIS A 39 8.89 -1.46 -4.73
N SER A 40 8.69 -0.72 -5.82
CA SER A 40 9.78 -0.08 -6.56
C SER A 40 10.45 1.04 -5.76
N LEU A 41 9.68 1.80 -4.95
CA LEU A 41 10.21 2.89 -4.14
C LEU A 41 11.01 2.43 -2.92
N VAL A 42 10.59 1.33 -2.27
CA VAL A 42 11.28 0.80 -1.08
C VAL A 42 12.28 -0.31 -1.41
N GLU A 43 12.39 -0.68 -2.69
CA GLU A 43 13.20 -1.81 -3.18
C GLU A 43 12.96 -3.10 -2.37
N GLY A 44 11.71 -3.34 -1.99
CA GLY A 44 11.35 -4.39 -1.04
C GLY A 44 9.84 -4.48 -0.76
N TRP A 45 9.45 -5.28 0.22
CA TRP A 45 8.04 -5.54 0.52
C TRP A 45 7.58 -5.03 1.88
N ASP A 46 8.49 -4.43 2.67
CA ASP A 46 8.18 -3.91 3.99
C ASP A 46 7.77 -2.43 3.93
N PHE A 47 6.50 -2.20 3.62
CA PHE A 47 5.95 -0.85 3.48
C PHE A 47 5.74 -0.12 4.82
N ARG A 48 6.02 -0.77 5.96
CA ARG A 48 5.96 -0.13 7.29
C ARG A 48 7.05 0.92 7.48
N GLN A 49 8.10 0.87 6.67
CA GLN A 49 9.21 1.82 6.69
C GLN A 49 8.87 3.13 5.97
N LEU A 50 7.76 3.17 5.22
CA LEU A 50 7.34 4.38 4.51
C LEU A 50 6.79 5.44 5.45
N ASN A 51 7.11 6.69 5.14
CA ASN A 51 6.47 7.83 5.75
C ASN A 51 4.95 7.79 5.43
N ARG A 52 4.10 7.90 6.46
CA ARG A 52 2.64 7.88 6.33
C ARG A 52 2.10 8.92 5.33
N ALA A 53 2.65 10.14 5.33
CA ALA A 53 2.24 11.18 4.38
C ALA A 53 2.60 10.83 2.94
N MET A 54 3.76 10.21 2.72
CA MET A 54 4.16 9.70 1.40
C MET A 54 3.23 8.58 0.93
N PHE A 55 2.91 7.63 1.82
CA PHE A 55 1.96 6.56 1.52
C PHE A 55 0.63 7.12 1.04
N TRP A 56 0.04 8.09 1.77
CA TRP A 56 -1.25 8.66 1.40
C TRP A 56 -1.19 9.53 0.15
N SER A 57 -0.10 10.28 -0.06
CA SER A 57 0.12 11.04 -1.30
C SER A 57 0.14 10.12 -2.52
N LEU A 58 0.77 8.95 -2.40
CA LEU A 58 0.76 7.95 -3.47
C LEU A 58 -0.62 7.29 -3.59
N ALA A 59 -1.21 6.82 -2.49
CA ALA A 59 -2.52 6.17 -2.53
C ALA A 59 -3.58 7.04 -3.23
N ALA A 60 -3.60 8.35 -2.96
CA ALA A 60 -4.51 9.29 -3.61
C ALA A 60 -4.35 9.36 -5.14
N SER A 61 -3.13 9.17 -5.68
CA SER A 61 -2.91 9.14 -7.14
C SER A 61 -3.37 7.85 -7.82
N TYR A 62 -3.77 6.84 -7.04
CA TYR A 62 -4.27 5.55 -7.52
C TYR A 62 -5.77 5.37 -7.28
N LEU A 63 -6.51 6.44 -6.97
CA LEU A 63 -7.97 6.39 -6.95
C LEU A 63 -8.52 6.03 -8.34
N ARG A 64 -9.48 5.12 -8.39
CA ARG A 64 -10.21 4.78 -9.61
C ARG A 64 -11.27 5.87 -9.82
N THR A 65 -11.00 6.77 -10.76
CA THR A 65 -11.97 7.77 -11.25
C THR A 65 -12.86 7.19 -12.35
#